data_AF-A0A084TB75-F1
#
_entry.id   AF-A0A084TB75-F1
#
_cell.length_a   1.000
_cell.length_b   1.000
_cell.length_c   1.000
_cell.angle_alpha   90.00
_cell.angle_beta   90.00
_cell.angle_gamma   90.00
#
_symmetry.space_group_name_H-M   'P 1'
#
loop_
_entity.id
_entity.type
_entity.pdbx_description
1 polymer ?
#
loop_
_entity_poly.entity_id
_entity_poly.type
_entity_poly.pdbx_seq_one_letter_code
_entity_poly.pdbx_strand_id
1 'polypeptide(L)'
;MKSTQILIFASIFVPLLSHASSFGNPELGEMKAPSCVFCHNPNGAPTQANYPNLNGQNSLYLFNAMKAYQNDERQGAMAELMKAQLQNLTEEDLKDIAAFYSTID
;
A
#
# COMPACT_ATOMS: atom_id res chain seq x y z
N MET A 1 54.05 30.84 30.54
CA MET A 1 52.59 31.12 30.43
C MET A 1 52.22 31.29 28.96
N LYS A 2 51.93 30.20 28.23
CA LYS A 2 51.25 30.25 26.92
C LYS A 2 50.35 29.01 26.83
N SER A 3 49.08 29.19 27.17
CA SER A 3 48.06 28.15 27.10
C SER A 3 47.73 27.91 25.62
N THR A 4 48.00 26.71 25.13
CA THR A 4 47.70 26.33 23.75
C THR A 4 46.35 25.64 23.77
N GLN A 5 45.30 26.37 23.36
CA GLN A 5 43.96 25.79 23.26
C GLN A 5 43.85 24.94 21.99
N ILE A 6 43.68 23.63 22.17
CA ILE A 6 43.33 22.68 21.12
C ILE A 6 41.81 22.80 20.89
N LEU A 7 41.41 23.40 19.77
CA LEU A 7 40.01 23.44 19.32
C LEU A 7 39.71 22.13 18.59
N ILE A 8 38.99 21.22 19.25
CA ILE A 8 38.47 19.99 18.64
C ILE A 8 37.20 20.37 17.87
N PHE A 9 37.29 20.50 16.54
CA PHE A 9 36.12 20.54 15.67
C PHE A 9 35.52 19.14 15.59
N ALA A 10 34.49 18.85 16.38
CA ALA A 10 33.70 17.64 16.21
C ALA A 10 32.82 17.80 14.96
N SER A 11 33.24 17.22 13.83
CA SER A 11 32.41 17.08 12.64
C SER A 11 31.23 16.17 12.95
N ILE A 12 30.05 16.76 13.11
CA ILE A 12 28.78 16.03 13.21
C ILE A 12 28.47 15.47 11.83
N PHE A 13 28.78 14.20 11.61
CA PHE A 13 28.37 13.48 10.42
C PHE A 13 26.89 13.12 10.59
N VAL A 14 25.99 13.96 10.06
CA VAL A 14 24.55 13.64 10.03
C VAL A 14 24.36 12.61 8.92
N PRO A 15 24.00 11.35 9.22
CA PRO A 15 23.67 10.40 8.17
C PRO A 15 22.37 10.88 7.53
N LEU A 16 22.40 11.15 6.23
CA LEU A 16 21.19 11.34 5.45
C LEU A 16 20.46 9.99 5.43
N LEU A 17 19.44 9.83 6.28
CA LEU A 17 18.51 8.71 6.16
C LEU A 17 17.71 8.92 4.88
N SER A 18 18.13 8.25 3.81
CA SER A 18 17.30 8.07 2.62
C SER A 18 16.04 7.33 3.03
N HIS A 19 14.94 8.07 3.17
CA HIS A 19 13.62 7.45 3.27
C HIS A 19 13.31 6.89 1.90
N ALA A 20 13.43 5.58 1.72
CA ALA A 20 12.79 4.91 0.59
C ALA A 20 11.29 5.22 0.71
N SER A 21 10.73 5.96 -0.24
CA SER A 21 9.29 6.16 -0.31
C SER A 21 8.65 4.79 -0.49
N SER A 22 7.85 4.34 0.46
CA SER A 22 7.01 3.16 0.25
C SER A 22 5.98 3.46 -0.84
N PHE A 23 5.53 2.44 -1.55
CA PHE A 23 4.50 2.57 -2.59
C PHE A 23 3.16 3.08 -2.03
N GLY A 24 2.87 2.75 -0.78
CA GLY A 24 1.75 3.23 0.04
C GLY A 24 2.01 2.90 1.51
N ASN A 25 1.08 3.26 2.40
CA ASN A 25 1.12 2.97 3.82
C ASN A 25 0.20 1.78 4.17
N PRO A 26 0.75 0.60 4.52
CA PRO A 26 -0.06 -0.59 4.79
C PRO A 26 -0.96 -0.45 6.04
N GLU A 27 -0.55 0.34 7.04
CA GLU A 27 -1.37 0.59 8.24
C GLU A 27 -2.64 1.38 7.87
N LEU A 28 -2.49 2.41 7.03
CA LEU A 28 -3.64 3.15 6.50
C LEU A 28 -4.48 2.27 5.57
N GLY A 29 -3.84 1.38 4.82
CA GLY A 29 -4.50 0.42 3.94
C GLY A 29 -5.41 -0.54 4.68
N GLU A 30 -4.94 -1.07 5.81
CA GLU A 30 -5.72 -1.94 6.69
C GLU A 30 -7.01 -1.24 7.17
N MET A 31 -6.89 0.01 7.64
CA MET A 31 -8.04 0.80 8.08
C MET A 31 -9.04 1.12 6.96
N LYS A 32 -8.60 1.12 5.70
CA LYS A 32 -9.43 1.38 4.52
C LYS A 32 -10.01 0.11 3.90
N ALA A 33 -9.48 -1.07 4.24
CA ALA A 33 -9.90 -2.35 3.71
C ALA A 33 -11.10 -3.09 4.37
N PRO A 34 -11.86 -2.58 5.38
CA PRO A 34 -12.92 -3.36 6.04
C PRO A 34 -14.01 -3.94 5.12
N SER A 35 -14.37 -3.29 4.01
CA SER A 35 -15.30 -3.87 3.03
C SER A 35 -14.63 -4.89 2.10
N CYS A 36 -13.33 -4.72 1.84
CA CYS A 36 -12.54 -5.55 0.94
C CYS A 36 -12.40 -6.97 1.53
N VAL A 37 -12.17 -7.05 2.84
CA VAL A 37 -11.94 -8.32 3.54
C VAL A 37 -13.15 -9.27 3.48
N PHE A 38 -14.37 -8.73 3.29
CA PHE A 38 -15.58 -9.55 3.16
C PHE A 38 -15.55 -10.48 1.93
N CYS A 39 -14.95 -10.03 0.82
CA CYS A 39 -14.83 -10.84 -0.39
C CYS A 39 -13.44 -11.46 -0.53
N HIS A 40 -12.39 -10.72 -0.17
CA HIS A 40 -11.00 -11.08 -0.46
C HIS A 40 -10.24 -11.71 0.71
N ASN A 41 -10.87 -11.81 1.89
CA ASN A 41 -10.42 -12.47 3.11
C ASN A 41 -8.88 -12.61 3.27
N PRO A 42 -8.21 -11.67 3.96
CA PRO A 42 -6.78 -11.74 4.15
C PRO A 42 -6.30 -12.88 5.07
N ASN A 43 -7.20 -13.59 5.75
CA ASN A 43 -6.85 -14.64 6.69
C ASN A 43 -7.16 -16.05 6.16
N GLY A 44 -7.40 -16.23 4.87
CA GLY A 44 -7.67 -17.54 4.31
C GLY A 44 -8.22 -17.51 2.88
N ALA A 45 -8.96 -18.57 2.52
CA ALA A 45 -9.59 -18.61 1.21
C ALA A 45 -10.64 -17.49 1.07
N PRO A 46 -10.80 -16.92 -0.13
CA PRO A 46 -11.89 -16.00 -0.45
C PRO A 46 -13.25 -16.61 -0.07
N THR A 47 -14.21 -15.76 0.32
CA THR A 47 -15.51 -16.24 0.81
C THR A 47 -16.33 -17.00 -0.24
N GLN A 48 -15.98 -16.84 -1.51
CA GLN A 48 -16.53 -17.59 -2.65
C GLN A 48 -15.41 -17.87 -3.66
N ALA A 49 -15.47 -19.01 -4.36
CA ALA A 49 -14.45 -19.44 -5.33
C ALA A 49 -14.18 -18.43 -6.47
N ASN A 50 -15.10 -17.51 -6.69
CA ASN A 50 -15.07 -16.54 -7.79
C ASN A 50 -14.28 -15.27 -7.43
N TYR A 51 -13.99 -15.05 -6.15
CA TYR A 51 -13.22 -13.89 -5.70
C TYR A 51 -11.72 -14.23 -5.66
N PRO A 52 -10.84 -13.39 -6.21
CA PRO A 52 -9.41 -13.64 -6.17
C PRO A 52 -8.83 -13.44 -4.77
N ASN A 53 -7.85 -14.28 -4.41
CA ASN A 53 -6.97 -14.02 -3.27
C ASN A 53 -6.01 -12.86 -3.63
N LEU A 54 -5.85 -11.91 -2.71
CA LEU A 54 -5.00 -10.73 -2.87
C LEU A 54 -3.72 -10.80 -2.04
N ASN A 55 -3.62 -11.73 -1.09
CA ASN A 55 -2.47 -11.87 -0.19
C ASN A 55 -1.17 -12.09 -0.98
N GLY A 56 -0.12 -11.39 -0.54
CA GLY A 56 1.24 -11.51 -1.05
C GLY A 56 1.40 -10.98 -2.47
N GLN A 57 0.33 -10.42 -3.05
CA GLN A 57 0.36 -9.93 -4.42
C GLN A 57 1.17 -8.64 -4.50
N ASN A 58 1.81 -8.43 -5.65
CA ASN A 58 2.59 -7.22 -5.89
C ASN A 58 1.71 -5.96 -5.77
N SER A 59 2.15 -5.00 -4.94
CA SER A 59 1.38 -3.78 -4.65
C SER A 59 1.13 -2.93 -5.91
N LEU A 60 2.11 -2.80 -6.81
CA LEU A 60 1.93 -2.08 -8.06
C LEU A 60 0.88 -2.78 -8.97
N TYR A 61 0.89 -4.11 -9.02
CA TYR A 61 -0.15 -4.86 -9.74
C TYR A 61 -1.54 -4.62 -9.15
N LEU A 62 -1.69 -4.70 -7.83
CA LEU A 62 -2.98 -4.47 -7.15
C LEU A 62 -3.51 -3.06 -7.42
N PHE A 63 -2.66 -2.05 -7.31
CA PHE A 63 -3.00 -0.67 -7.63
C PHE A 63 -3.45 -0.52 -9.08
N ASN A 64 -2.68 -1.03 -10.05
CA ASN A 64 -3.04 -0.96 -11.46
C ASN A 64 -4.34 -1.70 -11.77
N ALA A 65 -4.59 -2.83 -11.09
CA ALA A 65 -5.85 -3.56 -11.20
C ALA A 65 -7.03 -2.74 -10.70
N MET A 66 -6.90 -2.09 -9.54
CA MET A 66 -7.94 -1.22 -8.99
C MET A 66 -8.19 0.00 -9.89
N LYS A 67 -7.14 0.63 -10.41
CA LYS A 67 -7.25 1.72 -11.40
C LYS A 67 -7.98 1.27 -12.67
N ALA A 68 -7.66 0.08 -13.18
CA ALA A 68 -8.32 -0.47 -14.35
C ALA A 68 -9.84 -0.71 -14.13
N TYR A 69 -10.25 -1.10 -12.91
CA TYR A 69 -11.68 -1.17 -12.57
C TYR A 69 -12.32 0.22 -12.46
N GLN A 70 -11.66 1.21 -11.85
CA GLN A 70 -12.19 2.59 -11.78
C GLN A 70 -12.38 3.22 -13.18
N ASN A 71 -11.48 2.91 -14.11
CA ASN A 71 -11.43 3.46 -15.46
C ASN A 71 -12.26 2.69 -16.51
N ASP A 72 -13.04 1.67 -16.10
CA ASP A 72 -13.80 0.79 -17.01
C ASP A 72 -12.94 0.00 -18.03
N GLU A 73 -11.65 -0.17 -17.75
CA GLU A 73 -10.72 -0.99 -18.56
C GLU A 73 -10.95 -2.49 -18.33
N ARG A 74 -11.58 -2.85 -17.21
CA ARG A 74 -12.06 -4.20 -16.91
C ARG A 74 -13.59 -4.20 -16.90
N GLN A 75 -14.20 -5.21 -17.52
CA GLN A 75 -15.64 -5.25 -17.80
C GLN A 75 -16.31 -6.53 -17.31
N GLY A 76 -17.64 -6.51 -17.24
CA GLY A 76 -18.49 -7.62 -16.80
C GLY A 76 -19.01 -7.45 -15.36
N ALA A 77 -19.96 -8.30 -14.96
CA ALA A 77 -20.69 -8.13 -13.70
C ALA A 77 -19.78 -8.07 -12.44
N MET A 78 -18.70 -8.85 -12.41
CA MET A 78 -17.75 -8.83 -11.29
C MET A 78 -16.86 -7.58 -11.30
N ALA A 79 -16.56 -7.04 -12.49
CA ALA A 79 -15.81 -5.80 -12.63
C ALA A 79 -16.67 -4.60 -12.19
N GLU A 80 -17.96 -4.58 -12.53
CA GLU A 80 -18.92 -3.57 -12.06
C GLU A 80 -19.07 -3.58 -10.54
N LEU A 81 -19.15 -4.78 -9.94
CA LEU A 81 -19.15 -4.95 -8.48
C LEU A 81 -17.89 -4.36 -7.86
N MET A 82 -16.70 -4.70 -8.38
CA MET A 82 -15.45 -4.13 -7.88
C MET A 82 -15.37 -2.61 -8.08
N LYS A 83 -15.79 -2.09 -9.23
CA LYS A 83 -15.83 -0.64 -9.47
C LYS A 83 -16.70 0.08 -8.42
N ALA A 84 -17.84 -0.50 -8.06
CA ALA A 84 -18.71 0.07 -7.02
C ALA A 84 -18.04 0.13 -5.64
N GLN A 85 -17.12 -0.80 -5.31
CA GLN A 85 -16.33 -0.75 -4.08
C GLN A 85 -15.24 0.35 -4.13
N LEU A 86 -14.73 0.66 -5.32
CA LEU A 86 -13.59 1.57 -5.51
C LEU A 86 -14.00 3.02 -5.79
N GLN A 87 -15.27 3.31 -6.07
CA GLN A 87 -15.73 4.59 -6.61
C GLN A 87 -15.43 5.82 -5.74
N ASN A 88 -15.31 5.64 -4.42
CA ASN A 88 -15.05 6.73 -3.47
C ASN A 88 -13.60 6.77 -2.97
N LEU A 89 -12.73 5.91 -3.52
CA LEU A 89 -11.33 5.81 -3.10
C LEU A 89 -10.44 6.71 -3.96
N THR A 90 -9.57 7.46 -3.30
CA THR A 90 -8.53 8.26 -3.96
C THR A 90 -7.37 7.39 -4.43
N GLU A 91 -6.50 7.94 -5.28
CA GLU A 91 -5.30 7.21 -5.72
C GLU A 91 -4.40 6.78 -4.54
N GLU A 92 -4.32 7.61 -3.50
CA GLU A 92 -3.54 7.29 -2.30
C GLU A 92 -4.18 6.17 -1.50
N ASP A 93 -5.52 6.14 -1.38
CA ASP A 93 -6.22 5.02 -0.76
C ASP A 93 -5.95 3.70 -1.49
N LEU A 94 -5.90 3.73 -2.82
CA LEU A 94 -5.56 2.54 -3.61
C LEU A 94 -4.14 2.07 -3.38
N LYS A 95 -3.18 2.99 -3.26
CA LYS A 95 -1.78 2.67 -2.95
C LYS A 95 -1.65 2.06 -1.56
N ASP A 96 -2.32 2.64 -0.56
CA ASP A 96 -2.34 2.15 0.81
C ASP A 96 -2.95 0.74 0.90
N ILE A 97 -4.12 0.52 0.29
CA ILE A 97 -4.78 -0.79 0.26
C ILE A 97 -3.93 -1.83 -0.47
N ALA A 98 -3.31 -1.46 -1.58
CA ALA A 98 -2.40 -2.33 -2.30
C ALA A 98 -1.14 -2.68 -1.49
N ALA A 99 -0.60 -1.72 -0.74
CA ALA A 99 0.50 -1.95 0.19
C ALA A 99 0.07 -2.94 1.29
N PHE A 100 -1.10 -2.75 1.89
CA PHE A 100 -1.65 -3.65 2.91
C PHE A 100 -1.75 -5.10 2.42
N TYR A 101 -2.44 -5.38 1.32
CA TYR A 101 -2.58 -6.76 0.83
C TYR A 101 -1.24 -7.39 0.42
N SER A 102 -0.26 -6.58 0.00
CA SER A 102 1.07 -7.09 -0.35
C SER A 102 1.91 -7.56 0.85
N THR A 103 1.53 -7.16 2.07
CA THR A 103 2.24 -7.57 3.30
C THR A 103 1.62 -8.79 3.98
N ILE A 104 0.57 -9.36 3.41
CA ILE A 104 -0.18 -10.50 3.98
C ILE A 104 0.27 -11.77 3.28
N ASP A 105 0.55 -12.85 4.02
CA ASP A 105 1.01 -14.13 3.46
C ASP A 105 -0.11 -15.02 2.88
#